data_AF-A0A966FPX2-F1
#
_entry.id   AF-A0A966FPX2-F1
#
_cell.length_a   1.000
_cell.length_b   1.000
_cell.length_c   1.000
_cell.angle_alpha   90.00
_cell.angle_beta   90.00
_cell.angle_gamma   90.00
#
_symmetry.space_group_name_H-M   'P 1'
#
loop_
_entity.id
_entity.type
_entity.pdbx_description
1 polymer ?
#
loop_
_entity_poly.entity_id
_entity_poly.type
_entity_poly.pdbx_seq_one_letter_code
_entity_poly.pdbx_strand_id
1 'polypeptide(L)'
;GVVALFGMRKYTTMINILLILPLVGSIIMIIVLLKSPAVAHPSWDATWGAGMWDTVVRLSKQATDHWVQTPFNMTATLMAGVGGLWAYIGVTAASYAGGEVKNPERNMSIAMLGGAAVIVFYYVVLSIEVYRMYATPDGSFISMYCNVFQHKDLWGQLTAIYPHAPNPYLPVFAAALMPGQYIFQFIVAISAAIWLMNDIPVFLIVCSRQIFSWSFDRMFPERFAAVNERWHTPHNAIWLTTIGGFIGVILSFVSERGIAGAWVAAMDTTMLYEFAVVFGSLAAVVLPFVRPDIYERGRRLSWFGVPVITIFGIISFFANFWYLFIAGTWLKATTDLMLQVIWMAAGVAIFVGYYIYNTKKGVDVRSIYQQIPPA
;
A
#
# COMPACT_ATOMS: atom_id res chain seq x y z
N GLY A 1 -6.34 -17.17 0.64
CA GLY A 1 -7.27 -17.93 -0.22
C GLY A 1 -8.42 -18.54 0.55
N VAL A 2 -8.13 -19.57 1.36
CA VAL A 2 -9.16 -20.44 1.97
C VAL A 2 -10.29 -19.70 2.69
N VAL A 3 -10.00 -18.70 3.53
CA VAL A 3 -11.05 -17.96 4.26
C VAL A 3 -12.00 -17.21 3.32
N ALA A 4 -11.50 -16.69 2.19
CA ALA A 4 -12.32 -15.98 1.20
C ALA A 4 -13.30 -16.92 0.47
N LEU A 5 -13.08 -18.24 0.48
CA LEU A 5 -13.99 -19.22 -0.12
C LEU A 5 -15.28 -19.45 0.68
N PHE A 6 -15.25 -19.16 2.00
CA PHE A 6 -16.35 -19.44 2.92
C PHE A 6 -17.31 -18.25 3.13
N GLY A 7 -17.34 -17.33 2.16
CA GLY A 7 -18.23 -16.18 2.13
C GLY A 7 -17.81 -15.01 3.02
N MET A 8 -18.47 -13.87 2.80
CA MET A 8 -18.05 -12.58 3.36
C MET A 8 -18.16 -12.47 4.88
N ARG A 9 -19.10 -13.17 5.51
CA ARG A 9 -19.30 -13.06 6.97
C ARG A 9 -18.07 -13.53 7.77
N LYS A 10 -17.50 -14.68 7.38
CA LYS A 10 -16.29 -15.21 8.03
C LYS A 10 -15.08 -14.34 7.71
N TYR A 11 -15.01 -13.88 6.46
CA TYR A 11 -13.97 -12.97 6.00
C TYR A 11 -13.95 -11.63 6.79
N THR A 12 -15.10 -10.97 6.95
CA THR A 12 -15.22 -9.74 7.74
C THR A 12 -14.85 -9.96 9.20
N THR A 13 -15.24 -11.10 9.78
CA THR A 13 -14.86 -11.43 11.17
C THR A 13 -13.34 -11.52 11.32
N MET A 14 -12.67 -12.19 10.38
CA MET A 14 -11.21 -12.28 10.36
C MET A 14 -10.56 -10.90 10.20
N ILE A 15 -11.03 -10.06 9.27
CA ILE A 15 -10.50 -8.70 9.09
C ILE A 15 -10.64 -7.88 10.37
N ASN A 16 -11.80 -7.94 11.03
CA ASN A 16 -12.02 -7.18 12.27
C ASN A 16 -11.04 -7.60 13.37
N ILE A 17 -10.78 -8.91 13.52
CA ILE A 17 -9.78 -9.41 14.47
C ILE A 17 -8.38 -8.91 14.09
N LEU A 18 -8.02 -9.01 12.81
CA LEU A 18 -6.74 -8.56 12.28
C LEU A 18 -6.56 -7.04 12.31
N LEU A 19 -7.63 -6.27 12.52
CA LEU A 19 -7.58 -4.81 12.69
C LEU A 19 -7.47 -4.43 14.18
N ILE A 20 -8.28 -5.05 15.04
CA ILE A 20 -8.34 -4.70 16.47
C ILE A 20 -7.02 -5.06 17.17
N LEU A 21 -6.46 -6.23 16.87
CA LEU A 21 -5.26 -6.71 17.55
C LEU A 21 -4.04 -5.78 17.36
N PRO A 22 -3.63 -5.41 16.12
CA PRO A 22 -2.50 -4.52 15.94
C PRO A 22 -2.80 -3.07 16.34
N LEU A 23 -4.08 -2.66 16.37
CA LEU A 23 -4.48 -1.34 16.86
C LEU A 23 -4.09 -1.14 18.34
N VAL A 24 -4.14 -2.19 19.16
CA VAL A 24 -3.68 -2.13 20.55
C VAL A 24 -2.20 -1.77 20.63
N GLY A 25 -1.34 -2.41 19.83
CA GLY A 25 0.09 -2.07 19.78
C GLY A 25 0.34 -0.68 19.22
N SER A 26 -0.44 -0.23 18.24
CA SER A 26 -0.39 1.15 17.76
C SER A 26 -0.72 2.18 18.84
N ILE A 27 -1.73 1.92 19.67
CA ILE A 27 -2.10 2.79 20.79
C ILE A 27 -0.97 2.84 21.82
N ILE A 28 -0.42 1.68 22.20
CA ILE A 28 0.73 1.60 23.12
C ILE A 28 1.91 2.39 22.57
N MET A 29 2.21 2.23 21.28
CA MET A 29 3.25 2.97 20.58
C MET A 29 3.03 4.48 20.65
N ILE A 30 1.83 4.98 20.36
CA ILE A 30 1.51 6.41 20.48
C ILE A 30 1.74 6.89 21.92
N ILE A 31 1.26 6.15 22.93
CA ILE A 31 1.40 6.52 24.34
C ILE A 31 2.86 6.66 24.74
N VAL A 32 3.75 5.75 24.31
CA VAL A 32 5.17 5.84 24.66
C VAL A 32 5.89 6.96 23.91
N LEU A 33 5.48 7.26 22.68
CA LEU A 33 6.00 8.37 21.89
C LEU A 33 5.60 9.73 22.46
N LEU A 34 4.54 9.82 23.28
CA LEU A 34 4.14 11.05 23.97
C LEU A 34 4.99 11.37 25.22
N LYS A 35 5.92 10.49 25.63
CA LYS A 35 6.83 10.76 26.75
C LYS A 35 7.76 11.96 26.45
N SER A 36 8.51 12.41 27.47
CA SER A 36 9.53 13.44 27.32
C SER A 36 10.68 12.94 26.41
N PRO A 37 11.16 13.71 25.41
CA PRO A 37 12.29 13.31 24.55
C PRO A 37 13.59 13.03 25.31
N ALA A 38 13.74 13.61 26.51
CA ALA A 38 14.90 13.38 27.37
C ALA A 38 15.11 11.90 27.75
N VAL A 39 14.06 11.07 27.64
CA VAL A 39 14.15 9.63 27.92
C VAL A 39 14.69 8.82 26.73
N ALA A 40 14.74 9.38 25.51
CA ALA A 40 15.03 8.63 24.29
C ALA A 40 16.45 8.02 24.31
N HIS A 41 17.47 8.84 24.53
CA HIS A 41 18.87 8.40 24.60
C HIS A 41 19.10 7.32 25.67
N PRO A 42 18.79 7.55 26.97
CA PRO A 42 19.04 6.52 28.00
C PRO A 42 18.20 5.25 27.78
N SER A 43 16.97 5.37 27.25
CA SER A 43 16.13 4.18 27.00
C SER A 43 16.63 3.37 25.80
N TRP A 44 17.17 4.04 24.77
CA TRP A 44 17.80 3.39 23.63
C TRP A 44 18.97 2.52 24.06
N ASP A 45 19.89 3.10 24.83
CA ASP A 45 21.07 2.40 25.33
C ASP A 45 20.69 1.26 26.30
N ALA A 46 19.68 1.47 27.15
CA ALA A 46 19.18 0.42 28.04
C ALA A 46 18.52 -0.75 27.29
N THR A 47 17.97 -0.52 26.09
CA THR A 47 17.27 -1.54 25.31
C THR A 47 18.21 -2.27 24.35
N TRP A 48 19.08 -1.54 23.64
CA TRP A 48 19.87 -2.09 22.54
C TRP A 48 21.36 -2.25 22.85
N GLY A 49 21.86 -1.60 23.91
CA GLY A 49 23.23 -1.72 24.37
C GLY A 49 23.82 -0.38 24.77
N ALA A 50 24.58 -0.37 25.88
CA ALA A 50 25.19 0.86 26.39
C ALA A 50 26.14 1.50 25.37
N GLY A 51 26.04 2.83 25.20
CA GLY A 51 26.87 3.62 24.27
C GLY A 51 26.50 3.45 22.78
N MET A 52 25.41 2.75 22.48
CA MET A 52 25.01 2.49 21.09
C MET A 52 24.57 3.78 20.41
N TRP A 53 23.83 4.63 21.11
CA TRP A 53 23.40 5.92 20.60
C TRP A 53 24.59 6.78 20.13
N ASP A 54 25.56 6.99 21.01
CA ASP A 54 26.76 7.79 20.70
C ASP A 54 27.59 7.17 19.58
N THR A 55 27.65 5.83 19.51
CA THR A 55 28.31 5.12 18.42
C THR A 55 27.62 5.37 17.08
N VAL A 56 26.28 5.33 17.03
CA VAL A 56 25.52 5.67 15.82
C VAL A 56 25.76 7.11 15.40
N VAL A 57 25.70 8.06 16.34
CA VAL A 57 25.95 9.49 16.04
C VAL A 57 27.36 9.68 15.47
N ARG A 58 28.37 9.01 16.05
CA ARG A 58 29.75 9.06 15.56
C ARG A 58 29.89 8.44 14.17
N LEU A 59 29.32 7.26 13.93
CA LEU A 59 29.41 6.57 12.64
C LEU A 59 28.68 7.33 11.53
N SER A 60 27.52 7.92 11.81
CA SER A 60 26.81 8.75 10.82
C SER A 60 27.65 9.96 10.37
N LYS A 61 28.45 10.55 11.29
CA LYS A 61 29.43 11.60 10.98
C LYS A 61 30.67 11.10 10.22
N GLN A 62 30.79 9.82 9.91
CA GLN A 62 31.88 9.27 9.08
C GLN A 62 31.45 8.92 7.65
N ALA A 63 30.14 8.86 7.37
CA ALA A 63 29.62 8.54 6.04
C ALA A 63 30.09 9.55 4.99
N THR A 64 30.43 9.13 3.77
CA THR A 64 30.87 10.04 2.70
C THR A 64 29.81 11.09 2.31
N ASP A 65 28.54 10.78 2.58
CA ASP A 65 27.35 11.62 2.42
C ASP A 65 26.72 11.93 3.80
N HIS A 66 27.54 12.43 4.72
CA HIS A 66 27.14 12.75 6.10
C HIS A 66 25.70 13.25 6.21
N TRP A 67 24.93 12.63 7.11
CA TRP A 67 23.59 13.14 7.38
C TRP A 67 23.69 14.55 7.97
N VAL A 68 23.07 15.52 7.30
CA VAL A 68 22.97 16.91 7.75
C VAL A 68 21.51 17.30 7.75
N GLN A 69 21.07 17.97 8.81
CA GLN A 69 19.75 18.57 8.84
C GLN A 69 19.67 19.67 7.77
N THR A 70 18.82 19.45 6.78
CA THR A 70 18.59 20.42 5.70
C THR A 70 17.33 21.26 5.99
N PRO A 71 17.29 22.52 5.54
CA PRO A 71 16.05 23.30 5.53
C PRO A 71 14.97 22.60 4.70
N PHE A 72 13.71 23.02 4.89
CA PHE A 72 12.59 22.51 4.11
C PHE A 72 12.89 22.60 2.60
N ASN A 73 12.78 21.46 1.92
CA ASN A 73 13.05 21.34 0.49
C ASN A 73 11.89 20.60 -0.17
N MET A 74 11.11 21.32 -0.99
CA MET A 74 9.94 20.75 -1.66
C MET A 74 10.29 19.56 -2.55
N THR A 75 11.42 19.61 -3.27
CA THR A 75 11.85 18.50 -4.13
C THR A 75 12.12 17.24 -3.30
N ALA A 76 12.86 17.35 -2.19
CA ALA A 76 13.11 16.23 -1.29
C ALA A 76 11.82 15.70 -0.65
N THR A 77 10.90 16.60 -0.26
CA THR A 77 9.57 16.22 0.26
C THR A 77 8.76 15.43 -0.77
N LEU A 78 8.72 15.88 -2.03
CA LEU A 78 8.02 15.19 -3.11
C LEU A 78 8.63 13.82 -3.40
N MET A 79 9.97 13.71 -3.40
CA MET A 79 10.68 12.44 -3.60
C MET A 79 10.41 11.44 -2.45
N ALA A 80 10.37 11.91 -1.20
CA ALA A 80 9.99 11.09 -0.05
C ALA A 80 8.49 10.70 -0.08
N GLY A 81 7.66 11.44 -0.80
CA GLY A 81 6.22 11.22 -0.92
C GLY A 81 5.81 9.91 -1.59
N VAL A 82 6.69 9.27 -2.38
CA VAL A 82 6.41 7.98 -3.05
C VAL A 82 6.05 6.89 -2.04
N GLY A 83 6.84 6.74 -0.98
CA GLY A 83 6.53 5.79 0.10
C GLY A 83 5.25 6.15 0.87
N GLY A 84 4.95 7.45 0.97
CA GLY A 84 3.69 7.93 1.55
C GLY A 84 2.48 7.51 0.72
N LEU A 85 2.53 7.65 -0.61
CA LEU A 85 1.43 7.28 -1.50
C LEU A 85 1.13 5.78 -1.45
N TRP A 86 2.18 4.95 -1.47
CA TRP A 86 2.07 3.51 -1.31
C TRP A 86 1.21 3.12 -0.10
N ALA A 87 1.38 3.83 1.02
CA ALA A 87 0.64 3.59 2.25
C ALA A 87 -0.87 3.92 2.17
N TYR A 88 -1.36 4.53 1.08
CA TYR A 88 -2.77 4.90 0.87
C TYR A 88 -3.47 4.16 -0.29
N ILE A 89 -2.80 3.24 -1.00
CA ILE A 89 -3.38 2.49 -2.14
C ILE A 89 -4.70 1.78 -1.75
N GLY A 90 -4.81 1.30 -0.51
CA GLY A 90 -5.96 0.53 -0.02
C GLY A 90 -7.27 1.31 0.16
N VAL A 91 -7.28 2.65 0.08
CA VAL A 91 -8.50 3.46 0.35
C VAL A 91 -9.65 3.12 -0.59
N THR A 92 -9.34 2.67 -1.80
CA THR A 92 -10.35 2.27 -2.79
C THR A 92 -10.80 0.82 -2.68
N ALA A 93 -10.14 -0.01 -1.86
CA ALA A 93 -10.41 -1.45 -1.79
C ALA A 93 -11.87 -1.78 -1.42
N ALA A 94 -12.50 -0.94 -0.58
CA ALA A 94 -13.90 -1.08 -0.21
C ALA A 94 -14.87 -0.97 -1.41
N SER A 95 -14.47 -0.28 -2.50
CA SER A 95 -15.28 -0.11 -3.70
C SER A 95 -15.55 -1.42 -4.44
N TYR A 96 -14.57 -2.33 -4.44
CA TYR A 96 -14.69 -3.64 -5.05
C TYR A 96 -15.69 -4.54 -4.31
N ALA A 97 -16.14 -4.17 -3.12
CA ALA A 97 -17.17 -4.86 -2.34
C ALA A 97 -18.53 -4.17 -2.36
N GLY A 98 -18.73 -3.16 -3.22
CA GLY A 98 -19.90 -2.29 -3.13
C GLY A 98 -21.25 -3.01 -3.17
N GLY A 99 -21.38 -4.07 -3.98
CA GLY A 99 -22.62 -4.87 -4.08
C GLY A 99 -22.98 -5.64 -2.80
N GLU A 100 -22.03 -5.84 -1.90
CA GLU A 100 -22.22 -6.58 -0.64
C GLU A 100 -22.36 -5.62 0.56
N VAL A 101 -22.22 -4.31 0.35
CA VAL A 101 -22.34 -3.29 1.39
C VAL A 101 -23.82 -2.96 1.61
N LYS A 102 -24.27 -2.99 2.86
CA LYS A 102 -25.60 -2.47 3.21
C LYS A 102 -25.63 -0.96 3.01
N ASN A 103 -26.65 -0.43 2.35
CA ASN A 103 -26.77 0.99 2.01
C ASN A 103 -25.47 1.57 1.38
N PRO A 104 -25.07 1.08 0.20
CA PRO A 104 -23.78 1.40 -0.42
C PRO A 104 -23.53 2.90 -0.51
N GLU A 105 -24.54 3.67 -0.93
CA GLU A 105 -24.41 5.11 -1.15
C GLU A 105 -23.88 5.85 0.08
N ARG A 106 -24.46 5.59 1.27
CA ARG A 106 -24.03 6.22 2.51
C ARG A 106 -22.76 5.55 3.07
N ASN A 107 -22.80 4.24 3.21
CA ASN A 107 -21.80 3.51 4.00
C ASN A 107 -20.45 3.43 3.28
N MET A 108 -20.42 3.30 1.95
CA MET A 108 -19.14 3.30 1.21
C MET A 108 -18.48 4.66 1.28
N SER A 109 -19.23 5.76 1.13
CA SER A 109 -18.64 7.10 1.23
C SER A 109 -18.08 7.41 2.61
N ILE A 110 -18.82 7.03 3.67
CA ILE A 110 -18.33 7.19 5.05
C ILE A 110 -17.09 6.32 5.28
N ALA A 111 -17.10 5.06 4.83
CA ALA A 111 -15.97 4.16 4.99
C ALA A 111 -14.71 4.68 4.27
N MET A 112 -14.84 5.14 3.02
CA MET A 112 -13.71 5.62 2.23
C MET A 112 -13.16 6.97 2.76
N LEU A 113 -14.03 7.97 2.93
CA LEU A 113 -13.59 9.30 3.38
C LEU A 113 -13.22 9.33 4.86
N GLY A 114 -14.03 8.70 5.70
CA GLY A 114 -13.76 8.59 7.14
C GLY A 114 -12.54 7.72 7.43
N GLY A 115 -12.41 6.59 6.73
CA GLY A 115 -11.22 5.74 6.81
C GLY A 115 -9.94 6.49 6.40
N ALA A 116 -9.98 7.18 5.26
CA ALA A 116 -8.86 8.01 4.81
C ALA A 116 -8.49 9.09 5.84
N ALA A 117 -9.47 9.83 6.37
CA ALA A 117 -9.23 10.87 7.36
C ALA A 117 -8.59 10.32 8.65
N VAL A 118 -9.07 9.16 9.15
CA VAL A 118 -8.51 8.51 10.33
C VAL A 118 -7.07 8.06 10.07
N ILE A 119 -6.79 7.46 8.91
CA ILE A 119 -5.43 7.01 8.54
C ILE A 119 -4.48 8.20 8.39
N VAL A 120 -4.91 9.28 7.73
CA VAL A 120 -4.13 10.52 7.60
C VAL A 120 -3.78 11.07 8.97
N PHE A 121 -4.76 11.20 9.85
CA PHE A 121 -4.53 11.68 11.21
C PHE A 121 -3.53 10.78 11.95
N TYR A 122 -3.73 9.46 11.88
CA TYR A 122 -2.87 8.47 12.52
C TYR A 122 -1.41 8.54 12.03
N TYR A 123 -1.19 8.59 10.71
CA TYR A 123 0.17 8.68 10.14
C TYR A 123 0.86 10.01 10.44
N VAL A 124 0.13 11.13 10.39
CA VAL A 124 0.68 12.44 10.72
C VAL A 124 1.08 12.52 12.19
N VAL A 125 0.21 12.08 13.10
CA VAL A 125 0.50 12.05 14.55
C VAL A 125 1.71 11.16 14.83
N LEU A 126 1.73 9.93 14.31
CA LEU A 126 2.87 9.04 14.53
C LEU A 126 4.18 9.60 14.00
N SER A 127 4.17 10.20 12.80
CA SER A 127 5.37 10.79 12.20
C SER A 127 5.87 11.97 13.03
N ILE A 128 4.98 12.87 13.46
CA ILE A 128 5.38 14.01 14.30
C ILE A 128 5.95 13.52 15.63
N GLU A 129 5.26 12.61 16.31
CA GLU A 129 5.65 12.16 17.64
C GLU A 129 6.95 11.35 17.65
N VAL A 130 7.18 10.50 16.63
CA VAL A 130 8.43 9.73 16.56
C VAL A 130 9.64 10.63 16.31
N TYR A 131 9.53 11.60 15.39
CA TYR A 131 10.63 12.54 15.12
C TYR A 131 10.84 13.53 16.28
N ARG A 132 9.78 13.92 16.99
CA ARG A 132 9.88 14.72 18.22
C ARG A 132 10.62 13.98 19.33
N MET A 133 10.30 12.70 19.53
CA MET A 133 10.92 11.86 20.56
C MET A 133 12.43 11.69 20.34
N TYR A 134 12.85 11.53 19.09
CA TYR A 134 14.24 11.28 18.71
C TYR A 134 14.97 12.51 18.18
N ALA A 135 14.44 13.71 18.47
CA ALA A 135 15.11 14.96 18.15
C ALA A 135 16.37 15.14 18.99
N THR A 136 17.45 15.59 18.35
CA THR A 136 18.75 15.89 18.96
C THR A 136 19.17 17.32 18.62
N PRO A 137 20.11 17.93 19.35
CA PRO A 137 20.65 19.24 18.99
C PRO A 137 21.27 19.27 17.58
N ASP A 138 21.84 18.13 17.17
CA ASP A 138 22.44 17.93 15.85
C ASP A 138 21.41 17.51 14.78
N GLY A 139 20.13 17.32 15.14
CA GLY A 139 19.04 17.01 14.22
C GLY A 139 18.14 15.85 14.64
N SER A 140 18.14 14.73 13.92
CA SER A 140 17.29 13.56 14.22
C SER A 140 18.12 12.29 14.33
N PHE A 141 18.03 11.63 15.49
CA PHE A 141 18.70 10.35 15.70
C PHE A 141 18.19 9.27 14.74
N ILE A 142 16.89 9.27 14.42
CA ILE A 142 16.31 8.33 13.44
C ILE A 142 17.03 8.46 12.10
N SER A 143 17.24 9.70 11.65
CA SER A 143 17.88 9.94 10.35
C SER A 143 19.35 9.53 10.34
N MET A 144 20.07 9.78 11.45
CA MET A 144 21.45 9.31 11.63
C MET A 144 21.53 7.78 11.62
N TYR A 145 20.60 7.11 12.32
CA TYR A 145 20.51 5.66 12.34
C TYR A 145 20.22 5.08 10.96
N CYS A 146 19.25 5.66 10.23
CA CYS A 146 18.95 5.28 8.86
C CYS A 146 20.14 5.49 7.91
N ASN A 147 20.90 6.57 8.08
CA ASN A 147 22.11 6.83 7.29
C ASN A 147 23.19 5.78 7.55
N VAL A 148 23.44 5.38 8.81
CA VAL A 148 24.35 4.26 9.13
C VAL A 148 23.84 2.95 8.54
N PHE A 149 22.54 2.67 8.62
CA PHE A 149 21.94 1.45 8.06
C PHE A 149 22.06 1.36 6.53
N GLN A 150 21.95 2.48 5.82
CA GLN A 150 22.09 2.53 4.36
C GLN A 150 23.52 2.23 3.88
N HIS A 151 24.52 2.48 4.72
CA HIS A 151 25.94 2.26 4.43
C HIS A 151 26.40 0.92 4.98
N LYS A 152 26.61 -0.07 4.09
CA LYS A 152 26.94 -1.45 4.49
C LYS A 152 28.22 -1.55 5.34
N ASP A 153 29.20 -0.72 5.07
CA ASP A 153 30.46 -0.63 5.80
C ASP A 153 30.25 -0.08 7.22
N LEU A 154 29.48 1.01 7.37
CA LEU A 154 29.17 1.60 8.67
C LEU A 154 28.24 0.69 9.49
N TRP A 155 27.24 0.09 8.84
CA TRP A 155 26.37 -0.91 9.45
C TRP A 155 27.20 -2.10 9.95
N GLY A 156 28.16 -2.60 9.16
CA GLY A 156 29.07 -3.65 9.56
C GLY A 156 29.89 -3.31 10.81
N GLN A 157 30.38 -2.06 10.91
CA GLN A 157 31.07 -1.57 12.11
C GLN A 157 30.14 -1.51 13.32
N LEU A 158 28.91 -1.01 13.15
CA LEU A 158 27.92 -0.97 14.24
C LEU A 158 27.59 -2.39 14.72
N THR A 159 27.32 -3.32 13.82
CA THR A 159 26.96 -4.70 14.17
C THR A 159 28.13 -5.51 14.73
N ALA A 160 29.38 -5.13 14.44
CA ALA A 160 30.54 -5.73 15.08
C ALA A 160 30.61 -5.41 16.58
N ILE A 161 30.12 -4.23 16.99
CA ILE A 161 30.05 -3.80 18.39
C ILE A 161 28.73 -4.26 19.03
N TYR A 162 27.62 -4.16 18.29
CA TYR A 162 26.26 -4.51 18.72
C TYR A 162 25.67 -5.57 17.77
N PRO A 163 25.95 -6.88 17.99
CA PRO A 163 25.54 -7.95 17.07
C PRO A 163 24.04 -8.05 16.79
N HIS A 164 23.21 -7.51 17.69
CA HIS A 164 21.75 -7.52 17.60
C HIS A 164 21.15 -6.13 17.31
N ALA A 165 21.92 -5.24 16.68
CA ALA A 165 21.40 -3.94 16.25
C ALA A 165 20.16 -4.12 15.34
N PRO A 166 19.00 -3.53 15.71
CA PRO A 166 17.75 -3.75 14.99
C PRO A 166 17.64 -2.91 13.72
N ASN A 167 16.99 -3.40 12.66
CA ASN A 167 16.76 -2.58 11.47
C ASN A 167 15.85 -1.37 11.79
N PRO A 168 15.98 -0.24 11.06
CA PRO A 168 15.22 0.97 11.32
C PRO A 168 13.76 0.88 10.84
N TYR A 169 12.89 0.34 11.68
CA TYR A 169 11.44 0.42 11.49
C TYR A 169 10.77 1.01 12.73
N LEU A 170 9.64 1.68 12.54
CA LEU A 170 8.95 2.47 13.58
C LEU A 170 8.78 1.71 14.94
N PRO A 171 8.37 0.43 14.97
CA PRO A 171 8.30 -0.36 16.20
C PRO A 171 9.58 -0.45 17.03
N VAL A 172 10.76 -0.43 16.40
CA VAL A 172 12.06 -0.53 17.11
C VAL A 172 12.30 0.71 17.95
N PHE A 173 12.02 1.88 17.38
CA PHE A 173 12.10 3.15 18.10
C PHE A 173 11.08 3.18 19.24
N ALA A 174 9.84 2.76 19.01
CA ALA A 174 8.85 2.69 20.08
C ALA A 174 9.23 1.70 21.20
N ALA A 175 9.73 0.51 20.85
CA ALA A 175 10.16 -0.52 21.80
C ALA A 175 11.34 -0.06 22.67
N ALA A 176 12.24 0.74 22.12
CA ALA A 176 13.38 1.31 22.83
C ALA A 176 12.98 2.17 24.04
N LEU A 177 11.76 2.73 24.05
CA LEU A 177 11.25 3.61 25.11
C LEU A 177 10.61 2.86 26.30
N MET A 178 10.76 1.53 26.30
CA MET A 178 10.17 0.61 27.27
C MET A 178 11.21 -0.39 27.80
N PRO A 179 12.40 0.05 28.26
CA PRO A 179 13.44 -0.85 28.70
C PRO A 179 12.95 -1.75 29.85
N GLY A 180 13.26 -3.05 29.76
CA GLY A 180 12.84 -4.06 30.73
C GLY A 180 11.36 -4.47 30.67
N GLN A 181 10.54 -3.83 29.83
CA GLN A 181 9.12 -4.15 29.67
C GLN A 181 8.86 -5.03 28.45
N TYR A 182 9.43 -6.24 28.47
CA TYR A 182 9.48 -7.14 27.33
C TYR A 182 8.11 -7.49 26.71
N ILE A 183 7.05 -7.57 27.52
CA ILE A 183 5.70 -7.85 27.03
C ILE A 183 5.21 -6.71 26.12
N PHE A 184 5.39 -5.45 26.52
CA PHE A 184 4.95 -4.31 25.71
C PHE A 184 5.81 -4.14 24.46
N GLN A 185 7.12 -4.37 24.56
CA GLN A 185 8.01 -4.40 23.40
C GLN A 185 7.58 -5.48 22.39
N PHE A 186 7.25 -6.68 22.86
CA PHE A 186 6.74 -7.76 22.02
C PHE A 186 5.42 -7.40 21.34
N ILE A 187 4.47 -6.82 22.09
CA ILE A 187 3.17 -6.40 21.54
C ILE A 187 3.37 -5.35 20.43
N VAL A 188 4.22 -4.35 20.63
CA VAL A 188 4.49 -3.31 19.61
C VAL A 188 5.16 -3.91 18.38
N ALA A 189 6.14 -4.80 18.55
CA ALA A 189 6.83 -5.46 17.45
C ALA A 189 5.89 -6.35 16.62
N ILE A 190 5.10 -7.21 17.27
CA ILE A 190 4.18 -8.12 16.58
C ILE A 190 3.02 -7.37 15.92
N SER A 191 2.58 -6.24 16.50
CA SER A 191 1.50 -5.44 15.93
C SER A 191 1.85 -4.89 14.55
N ALA A 192 3.10 -4.49 14.31
CA ALA A 192 3.52 -4.07 12.98
C ALA A 192 3.54 -5.22 11.96
N ALA A 193 3.98 -6.41 12.38
CA ALA A 193 3.90 -7.60 11.53
C ALA A 193 2.45 -7.94 11.17
N ILE A 194 1.52 -7.76 12.12
CA ILE A 194 0.10 -8.05 11.91
C ILE A 194 -0.58 -6.96 11.06
N TRP A 195 -0.16 -5.69 11.17
CA TRP A 195 -0.57 -4.64 10.22
C TRP A 195 -0.21 -5.02 8.78
N LEU A 196 1.03 -5.44 8.52
CA LEU A 196 1.44 -5.90 7.18
C LEU A 196 0.66 -7.14 6.72
N MET A 197 0.33 -8.05 7.63
CA MET A 197 -0.48 -9.23 7.32
C MET A 197 -1.96 -8.88 7.02
N ASN A 198 -2.49 -7.80 7.59
CA ASN A 198 -3.88 -7.36 7.43
C ASN A 198 -4.24 -7.04 5.98
N ASP A 199 -3.27 -6.55 5.21
CA ASP A 199 -3.45 -6.16 3.81
C ASP A 199 -3.74 -7.37 2.90
N ILE A 200 -3.14 -8.53 3.19
CA ILE A 200 -3.18 -9.71 2.32
C ILE A 200 -4.63 -10.18 2.06
N PRO A 201 -5.49 -10.40 3.08
CA PRO A 201 -6.89 -10.72 2.87
C PRO A 201 -7.64 -9.73 1.97
N VAL A 202 -7.39 -8.43 2.13
CA VAL A 202 -8.09 -7.36 1.39
C VAL A 202 -7.75 -7.44 -0.09
N PHE A 203 -6.45 -7.50 -0.42
CA PHE A 203 -6.01 -7.61 -1.80
C PHE A 203 -6.45 -8.90 -2.48
N LEU A 204 -6.55 -10.02 -1.76
CA LEU A 204 -7.07 -11.27 -2.32
C LEU A 204 -8.50 -11.13 -2.84
N ILE A 205 -9.35 -10.37 -2.15
CA ILE A 205 -10.72 -10.11 -2.59
C ILE A 205 -10.73 -9.15 -3.78
N VAL A 206 -9.98 -8.06 -3.71
CA VAL A 206 -9.90 -7.07 -4.80
C VAL A 206 -9.49 -7.75 -6.11
N CYS A 207 -8.38 -8.49 -6.09
CA CYS A 207 -7.85 -9.14 -7.29
C CYS A 207 -8.78 -10.24 -7.82
N SER A 208 -9.39 -11.05 -6.95
CA SER A 208 -10.31 -12.11 -7.40
C SER A 208 -11.59 -11.54 -8.02
N ARG A 209 -12.08 -10.40 -7.53
CA ARG A 209 -13.23 -9.70 -8.12
C ARG A 209 -12.93 -9.03 -9.44
N GLN A 210 -11.72 -8.49 -9.60
CA GLN A 210 -11.27 -7.98 -10.89
C GLN A 210 -11.25 -9.11 -11.93
N ILE A 211 -10.65 -10.26 -11.60
CA ILE A 211 -10.65 -11.44 -12.48
C ILE A 211 -12.07 -11.88 -12.81
N PHE A 212 -12.95 -11.96 -11.81
CA PHE A 212 -14.37 -12.28 -12.03
C PHE A 212 -15.03 -11.29 -13.01
N SER A 213 -14.83 -9.98 -12.83
CA SER A 213 -15.42 -8.95 -13.72
C SER A 213 -14.91 -9.06 -15.15
N TRP A 214 -13.61 -9.31 -15.36
CA TRP A 214 -13.05 -9.47 -16.70
C TRP A 214 -13.58 -10.73 -17.39
N SER A 215 -13.76 -11.82 -16.64
CA SER A 215 -14.38 -13.04 -17.16
C SER A 215 -15.86 -12.88 -17.44
N PHE A 216 -16.58 -12.11 -16.63
CA PHE A 216 -17.99 -11.79 -16.86
C PHE A 216 -18.17 -10.97 -18.14
N ASP A 217 -17.27 -10.01 -18.38
CA ASP A 217 -17.18 -9.21 -19.62
C ASP A 217 -16.64 -10.01 -20.83
N ARG A 218 -16.35 -11.31 -20.65
CA ARG A 218 -15.76 -12.22 -21.64
C ARG A 218 -14.36 -11.81 -22.13
N MET A 219 -13.69 -10.90 -21.44
CA MET A 219 -12.32 -10.46 -21.73
C MET A 219 -11.25 -11.37 -21.11
N PHE A 220 -11.69 -12.41 -20.41
CA PHE A 220 -10.86 -13.40 -19.73
C PHE A 220 -11.60 -14.77 -19.75
N PRO A 221 -10.95 -15.93 -19.54
CA PRO A 221 -11.62 -17.23 -19.59
C PRO A 221 -12.91 -17.28 -18.74
N GLU A 222 -14.02 -17.71 -19.36
CA GLU A 222 -15.35 -17.71 -18.74
C GLU A 222 -15.42 -18.55 -17.45
N ARG A 223 -14.54 -19.56 -17.30
CA ARG A 223 -14.47 -20.42 -16.11
C ARG A 223 -14.28 -19.64 -14.80
N PHE A 224 -13.67 -18.45 -14.83
CA PHE A 224 -13.45 -17.64 -13.64
C PHE A 224 -14.65 -16.74 -13.28
N ALA A 225 -15.67 -16.65 -14.14
CA ALA A 225 -16.96 -16.04 -13.82
C ALA A 225 -17.90 -16.99 -13.06
N ALA A 226 -17.53 -18.27 -12.86
CA ALA A 226 -18.34 -19.21 -12.11
C ALA A 226 -18.33 -18.88 -10.60
N VAL A 227 -19.52 -18.71 -10.01
CA VAL A 227 -19.72 -18.49 -8.58
C VAL A 227 -20.25 -19.74 -7.89
N ASN A 228 -19.83 -19.95 -6.65
CA ASN A 228 -20.31 -21.07 -5.83
C ASN A 228 -21.75 -20.80 -5.33
N GLU A 229 -22.66 -21.77 -5.48
CA GLU A 229 -24.07 -21.62 -5.08
C GLU A 229 -24.29 -21.43 -3.58
N ARG A 230 -23.45 -22.05 -2.73
CA ARG A 230 -23.61 -21.99 -1.27
C ARG A 230 -23.10 -20.68 -0.68
N TRP A 231 -21.95 -20.21 -1.17
CA TRP A 231 -21.21 -19.09 -0.57
C TRP A 231 -21.25 -17.81 -1.42
N HIS A 232 -21.76 -17.88 -2.66
CA HIS A 232 -21.85 -16.77 -3.60
C HIS A 232 -20.50 -16.10 -3.88
N THR A 233 -19.42 -16.89 -3.90
CA THR A 233 -18.04 -16.41 -4.12
C THR A 233 -17.41 -17.07 -5.35
N PRO A 234 -16.60 -16.35 -6.15
CA PRO A 234 -15.94 -16.90 -7.34
C PRO A 234 -14.70 -17.74 -6.98
N HIS A 235 -14.91 -19.02 -6.66
CA HIS A 235 -13.85 -19.92 -6.16
C HIS A 235 -12.67 -20.04 -7.12
N ASN A 236 -12.93 -20.13 -8.43
CA ASN A 236 -11.87 -20.27 -9.44
C ASN A 236 -10.98 -19.01 -9.48
N ALA A 237 -11.58 -17.82 -9.40
CA ALA A 237 -10.84 -16.56 -9.38
C ALA A 237 -9.99 -16.46 -8.10
N ILE A 238 -10.55 -16.83 -6.94
CA ILE A 238 -9.84 -16.84 -5.66
C ILE A 238 -8.63 -17.78 -5.69
N TRP A 239 -8.76 -18.97 -6.28
CA TRP A 239 -7.65 -19.89 -6.43
C TRP A 239 -6.57 -19.35 -7.38
N LEU A 240 -6.95 -18.76 -8.51
CA LEU A 240 -6.00 -18.13 -9.42
C LEU A 240 -5.21 -17.03 -8.71
N THR A 241 -5.88 -16.14 -7.98
CA THR A 241 -5.22 -15.09 -7.19
C THR A 241 -4.32 -15.68 -6.12
N THR A 242 -4.75 -16.74 -5.43
CA THR A 242 -3.96 -17.38 -4.37
C THR A 242 -2.68 -18.02 -4.94
N ILE A 243 -2.78 -18.72 -6.07
CA ILE A 243 -1.63 -19.33 -6.76
C ILE A 243 -0.68 -18.22 -7.24
N GLY A 244 -1.21 -17.17 -7.86
CA GLY A 244 -0.41 -16.01 -8.27
C GLY A 244 0.32 -15.35 -7.10
N GLY A 245 -0.34 -15.23 -5.94
CA GLY A 245 0.27 -14.74 -4.71
C GLY A 245 1.43 -15.62 -4.22
N PHE A 246 1.28 -16.94 -4.21
CA PHE A 246 2.37 -17.85 -3.86
C PHE A 246 3.55 -17.79 -4.83
N ILE A 247 3.26 -17.68 -6.13
CA ILE A 247 4.30 -17.45 -7.14
C ILE A 247 5.03 -16.14 -6.83
N GLY A 248 4.30 -15.07 -6.51
CA GLY A 248 4.86 -13.80 -6.07
C GLY A 248 5.81 -13.95 -4.88
N VAL A 249 5.39 -14.66 -3.82
CA VAL A 249 6.23 -14.91 -2.63
C VAL A 249 7.52 -15.66 -2.99
N ILE A 250 7.42 -16.71 -3.82
CA ILE A 250 8.60 -17.48 -4.26
C ILE A 250 9.55 -16.58 -5.06
N LEU A 251 9.00 -15.80 -5.99
CA LEU A 251 9.78 -14.90 -6.80
C LEU A 251 10.46 -13.80 -5.95
N SER A 252 9.79 -13.25 -4.93
CA SER A 252 10.38 -12.31 -3.97
C SER A 252 11.52 -12.94 -3.18
N PHE A 253 11.33 -14.17 -2.68
CA PHE A 253 12.36 -14.90 -1.94
C PHE A 253 13.61 -15.20 -2.80
N VAL A 254 13.41 -15.58 -4.06
CA VAL A 254 14.52 -15.82 -5.02
C VAL A 254 15.25 -14.51 -5.34
N SER A 255 14.52 -13.41 -5.41
CA SER A 255 15.04 -12.06 -5.67
C SER A 255 15.95 -11.57 -4.54
N GLU A 256 15.55 -11.75 -3.27
CA GLU A 256 16.36 -11.39 -2.10
C GLU A 256 17.72 -12.12 -2.04
N ARG A 257 17.79 -13.32 -2.62
CA ARG A 257 19.04 -14.11 -2.69
C ARG A 257 19.93 -13.74 -3.88
N GLY A 258 19.54 -12.76 -4.69
CA GLY A 258 20.32 -12.30 -5.85
C GLY A 258 20.39 -13.29 -7.02
N ILE A 259 19.55 -14.33 -7.02
CA ILE A 259 19.52 -15.40 -8.04
C ILE A 259 18.74 -14.95 -9.28
N ALA A 260 17.64 -14.22 -9.06
CA ALA A 260 16.99 -13.38 -10.06
C ALA A 260 17.17 -11.93 -9.59
N GLY A 261 17.30 -10.96 -10.50
CA GLY A 261 17.49 -9.57 -10.09
C GLY A 261 16.41 -9.08 -9.10
N ALA A 262 16.66 -7.96 -8.42
CA ALA A 262 15.77 -7.32 -7.45
C ALA A 262 14.34 -6.98 -7.97
N TRP A 263 14.02 -7.33 -9.21
CA TRP A 263 12.88 -6.89 -10.02
C TRP A 263 11.53 -7.50 -9.63
N VAL A 264 11.48 -8.61 -8.88
CA VAL A 264 10.19 -9.15 -8.41
C VAL A 264 9.72 -8.40 -7.17
N ALA A 265 10.64 -8.13 -6.24
CA ALA A 265 10.38 -7.23 -5.12
C ALA A 265 10.19 -5.77 -5.59
N ALA A 266 10.84 -5.39 -6.70
CA ALA A 266 10.74 -4.08 -7.35
C ALA A 266 9.77 -4.01 -8.55
N MET A 267 8.88 -5.00 -8.75
CA MET A 267 7.60 -4.71 -9.41
C MET A 267 6.88 -3.79 -8.45
N ASP A 268 7.21 -2.51 -8.52
CA ASP A 268 6.61 -1.49 -7.70
C ASP A 268 5.12 -1.49 -8.04
N THR A 269 4.34 -2.21 -7.23
CA THR A 269 2.89 -2.29 -7.38
C THR A 269 2.28 -0.90 -7.40
N THR A 270 2.95 0.09 -6.79
CA THR A 270 2.60 1.50 -6.84
C THR A 270 2.55 2.00 -8.27
N MET A 271 3.60 1.83 -9.07
CA MET A 271 3.61 2.35 -10.46
C MET A 271 2.57 1.65 -11.36
N LEU A 272 2.40 0.33 -11.22
CA LEU A 272 1.36 -0.41 -11.97
C LEU A 272 -0.05 -0.01 -11.55
N TYR A 273 -0.26 0.22 -10.25
CA TYR A 273 -1.54 0.67 -9.70
C TYR A 273 -1.83 2.12 -10.08
N GLU A 274 -0.85 3.01 -9.96
CA GLU A 274 -0.93 4.42 -10.37
C GLU A 274 -1.34 4.54 -11.83
N PHE A 275 -0.77 3.71 -12.71
CA PHE A 275 -1.19 3.68 -14.11
C PHE A 275 -2.69 3.41 -14.24
N ALA A 276 -3.21 2.40 -13.54
CA ALA A 276 -4.65 2.12 -13.53
C ALA A 276 -5.48 3.29 -12.95
N VAL A 277 -4.99 3.96 -11.90
CA VAL A 277 -5.64 5.11 -11.26
C VAL A 277 -5.66 6.34 -12.17
N VAL A 278 -4.63 6.58 -12.97
CA VAL A 278 -4.58 7.67 -13.96
C VAL A 278 -5.70 7.48 -14.99
N PHE A 279 -5.85 6.27 -15.54
CA PHE A 279 -6.96 5.98 -16.46
C PHE A 279 -8.33 6.02 -15.78
N GLY A 280 -8.44 5.55 -14.54
CA GLY A 280 -9.66 5.66 -13.75
C GLY A 280 -10.07 7.13 -13.49
N SER A 281 -9.07 7.99 -13.23
CA SER A 281 -9.28 9.43 -13.04
C SER A 281 -9.75 10.09 -14.35
N LEU A 282 -9.14 9.74 -15.49
CA LEU A 282 -9.59 10.22 -16.79
C LEU A 282 -11.03 9.77 -17.11
N ALA A 283 -11.36 8.51 -16.81
CA ALA A 283 -12.72 7.99 -16.95
C ALA A 283 -13.72 8.79 -16.09
N ALA A 284 -13.35 9.17 -14.86
CA ALA A 284 -14.17 10.01 -13.99
C ALA A 284 -14.38 11.43 -14.56
N VAL A 285 -13.38 12.02 -15.23
CA VAL A 285 -13.51 13.32 -15.91
C VAL A 285 -14.59 13.29 -16.98
N VAL A 286 -14.57 12.26 -17.83
CA VAL A 286 -15.44 12.16 -19.00
C VAL A 286 -16.80 11.53 -18.70
N LEU A 287 -16.95 10.81 -17.58
CA LEU A 287 -18.15 10.06 -17.24
C LEU A 287 -19.45 10.87 -17.37
N PRO A 288 -19.58 12.11 -16.83
CA PRO A 288 -20.81 12.88 -16.92
C PRO A 288 -21.19 13.28 -18.36
N PHE A 289 -20.21 13.33 -19.27
CA PHE A 289 -20.40 13.77 -20.65
C PHE A 289 -20.59 12.59 -21.62
N VAL A 290 -19.91 11.46 -21.39
CA VAL A 290 -19.94 10.28 -22.27
C VAL A 290 -21.05 9.31 -21.87
N ARG A 291 -21.34 9.19 -20.56
CA ARG A 291 -22.40 8.33 -20.01
C ARG A 291 -23.26 9.09 -18.98
N PRO A 292 -24.05 10.10 -19.42
CA PRO A 292 -24.96 10.81 -18.53
C PRO A 292 -25.95 9.87 -17.83
N ASP A 293 -26.34 8.78 -18.50
CA ASP A 293 -27.25 7.76 -17.99
C ASP A 293 -26.76 7.06 -16.71
N ILE A 294 -25.44 6.89 -16.56
CA ILE A 294 -24.82 6.32 -15.36
C ILE A 294 -24.67 7.42 -14.29
N TYR A 295 -24.18 8.60 -14.70
CA TYR A 295 -23.97 9.72 -13.79
C TYR A 295 -25.27 10.15 -13.08
N GLU A 296 -26.38 10.20 -13.83
CA GLU A 296 -27.69 10.58 -13.32
C GLU A 296 -28.27 9.62 -12.29
N ARG A 297 -27.88 8.35 -12.30
CA ARG A 297 -28.27 7.35 -11.29
C ARG A 297 -27.42 7.43 -10.03
N GLY A 298 -26.25 8.06 -10.10
CA GLY A 298 -25.34 8.27 -8.98
C GLY A 298 -25.61 9.57 -8.22
N ARG A 299 -24.60 10.01 -7.46
CA ARG A 299 -24.65 11.29 -6.72
C ARG A 299 -24.40 12.48 -7.63
N ARG A 300 -25.45 13.26 -7.85
CA ARG A 300 -25.44 14.51 -8.64
C ARG A 300 -24.89 15.69 -7.84
N LEU A 301 -23.62 15.59 -7.45
CA LEU A 301 -22.91 16.72 -6.86
C LEU A 301 -22.35 17.59 -8.00
N SER A 302 -22.79 18.84 -8.06
CA SER A 302 -22.27 19.85 -8.97
C SER A 302 -21.87 21.09 -8.18
N TRP A 303 -20.76 21.71 -8.59
CA TRP A 303 -20.30 22.97 -8.02
C TRP A 303 -20.22 23.99 -9.16
N PHE A 304 -20.97 25.09 -9.04
CA PHE A 304 -21.07 26.13 -10.08
C PHE A 304 -21.42 25.59 -11.48
N GLY A 305 -22.27 24.56 -11.54
CA GLY A 305 -22.71 23.95 -12.81
C GLY A 305 -21.75 22.90 -13.39
N VAL A 306 -20.57 22.69 -12.78
CA VAL A 306 -19.62 21.65 -13.19
C VAL A 306 -19.79 20.41 -12.29
N PRO A 307 -19.90 19.19 -12.84
CA PRO A 307 -19.93 17.97 -12.05
C PRO A 307 -18.70 17.85 -11.15
N VAL A 308 -18.91 17.64 -9.85
CA VAL A 308 -17.83 17.54 -8.85
C VAL A 308 -16.87 16.39 -9.16
N ILE A 309 -17.40 15.28 -9.71
CA ILE A 309 -16.59 14.15 -10.18
C ILE A 309 -15.61 14.54 -11.29
N THR A 310 -15.97 15.47 -12.16
CA THR A 310 -15.08 15.98 -13.21
C THR A 310 -13.94 16.80 -12.62
N ILE A 311 -14.25 17.68 -11.65
CA ILE A 311 -13.24 18.51 -10.97
C ILE A 311 -12.24 17.62 -10.23
N PHE A 312 -12.71 16.69 -9.38
CA PHE A 312 -11.83 15.77 -8.67
C PHE A 312 -11.11 14.81 -9.60
N GLY A 313 -11.74 14.39 -10.71
CA GLY A 313 -11.10 13.57 -11.73
C GLY A 313 -9.92 14.29 -12.39
N ILE A 314 -10.06 15.59 -12.70
CA ILE A 314 -8.97 16.40 -13.27
C ILE A 314 -7.83 16.54 -12.27
N ILE A 315 -8.14 16.90 -11.02
CA ILE A 315 -7.13 17.04 -9.96
C ILE A 315 -6.41 15.71 -9.74
N SER A 316 -7.16 14.61 -9.63
CA SER A 316 -6.62 13.26 -9.46
C SER A 316 -5.76 12.84 -10.65
N PHE A 317 -6.19 13.12 -11.88
CA PHE A 317 -5.42 12.81 -13.08
C PHE A 317 -4.06 13.50 -13.05
N PHE A 318 -4.02 14.82 -12.90
CA PHE A 318 -2.76 15.56 -12.91
C PHE A 318 -1.86 15.20 -11.72
N ALA A 319 -2.43 15.01 -10.53
CA ALA A 319 -1.67 14.60 -9.36
C ALA A 319 -1.04 13.22 -9.57
N ASN A 320 -1.83 12.19 -9.92
CA ASN A 320 -1.31 10.84 -10.12
C ASN A 320 -0.39 10.75 -11.34
N PHE A 321 -0.67 11.49 -12.42
CA PHE A 321 0.18 11.53 -13.59
C PHE A 321 1.55 12.13 -13.27
N TRP A 322 1.60 13.19 -12.45
CA TRP A 322 2.86 13.75 -11.95
C TRP A 322 3.59 12.76 -11.04
N TYR A 323 2.88 12.11 -10.12
CA TYR A 323 3.47 11.12 -9.21
C TYR A 323 4.07 9.92 -9.94
N LEU A 324 3.47 9.47 -11.05
CA LEU A 324 4.00 8.42 -11.91
C LEU A 324 5.45 8.70 -12.34
N PHE A 325 5.80 9.96 -12.63
CA PHE A 325 7.17 10.32 -12.98
C PHE A 325 8.11 10.29 -11.78
N ILE A 326 7.63 10.69 -10.59
CA ILE A 326 8.42 10.62 -9.36
C ILE A 326 8.68 9.16 -8.98
N ALA A 327 7.65 8.31 -8.97
CA ALA A 327 7.80 6.88 -8.72
C ALA A 327 8.77 6.24 -9.74
N GLY A 328 8.69 6.64 -11.01
CA GLY A 328 9.61 6.23 -12.06
C GLY A 328 11.09 6.52 -11.77
N THR A 329 11.42 7.54 -10.97
CA THR A 329 12.82 7.83 -10.59
C THR A 329 13.42 6.82 -9.61
N TRP A 330 12.59 6.06 -8.89
CA TRP A 330 13.03 5.01 -7.97
C TRP A 330 13.39 3.70 -8.70
N LEU A 331 13.06 3.61 -9.99
CA LEU A 331 13.23 2.41 -10.80
C LEU A 331 14.45 2.51 -11.70
N LYS A 332 15.14 1.38 -11.89
CA LYS A 332 16.21 1.31 -12.89
C LYS A 332 15.59 1.27 -14.28
N ALA A 333 15.85 2.31 -15.06
CA ALA A 333 15.23 2.51 -16.36
C ALA A 333 15.40 1.34 -17.34
N THR A 334 16.51 0.59 -17.24
CA THR A 334 16.84 -0.48 -18.18
C THR A 334 16.17 -1.81 -17.88
N THR A 335 16.04 -2.20 -16.62
CA THR A 335 15.52 -3.52 -16.24
C THR A 335 14.10 -3.43 -15.70
N ASP A 336 13.84 -2.54 -14.75
CA ASP A 336 12.58 -2.51 -14.00
C ASP A 336 11.45 -1.96 -14.88
N LEU A 337 11.68 -0.84 -15.58
CA LEU A 337 10.68 -0.27 -16.49
C LEU A 337 10.36 -1.21 -17.66
N MET A 338 11.36 -1.88 -18.24
CA MET A 338 11.14 -2.80 -19.37
C MET A 338 10.24 -3.96 -18.97
N LEU A 339 10.44 -4.53 -17.78
CA LEU A 339 9.61 -5.61 -17.26
C LEU A 339 8.17 -5.16 -16.97
N GLN A 340 7.99 -3.95 -16.45
CA GLN A 340 6.64 -3.39 -16.26
C GLN A 340 5.93 -3.19 -17.59
N VAL A 341 6.63 -2.66 -18.61
CA VAL A 341 6.08 -2.54 -19.97
C VAL A 341 5.70 -3.91 -20.52
N ILE A 342 6.54 -4.95 -20.35
CA ILE A 342 6.22 -6.32 -20.77
C ILE A 342 4.98 -6.85 -20.05
N TRP A 343 4.87 -6.61 -18.73
CA TRP A 343 3.73 -7.04 -17.94
C TRP A 343 2.41 -6.38 -18.38
N MET A 344 2.45 -5.07 -18.61
CA MET A 344 1.30 -4.32 -19.12
C MET A 344 0.95 -4.72 -20.55
N ALA A 345 1.96 -4.93 -21.40
CA ALA A 345 1.78 -5.42 -22.76
C ALA A 345 1.14 -6.83 -22.76
N ALA A 346 1.49 -7.70 -21.82
CA ALA A 346 0.83 -8.98 -21.65
C ALA A 346 -0.66 -8.82 -21.29
N GLY A 347 -1.00 -7.90 -20.40
CA GLY A 347 -2.39 -7.55 -20.08
C GLY A 347 -3.17 -7.05 -21.30
N VAL A 348 -2.58 -6.13 -22.07
CA VAL A 348 -3.17 -5.63 -23.33
C VAL A 348 -3.32 -6.75 -24.36
N ALA A 349 -2.33 -7.62 -24.50
CA ALA A 349 -2.37 -8.75 -25.44
C ALA A 349 -3.49 -9.74 -25.08
N ILE A 350 -3.71 -10.02 -23.79
CA ILE A 350 -4.84 -10.84 -23.33
C ILE A 350 -6.15 -10.17 -23.71
N PHE A 351 -6.33 -8.88 -23.39
CA PHE A 351 -7.53 -8.12 -23.72
C PHE A 351 -7.83 -8.12 -25.22
N VAL A 352 -6.85 -7.76 -26.05
CA VAL A 352 -7.00 -7.72 -27.52
C VAL A 352 -7.26 -9.11 -28.08
N GLY A 353 -6.59 -10.14 -27.56
CA GLY A 353 -6.79 -11.53 -27.97
C GLY A 353 -8.22 -12.00 -27.75
N TYR A 354 -8.78 -11.75 -26.55
CA TYR A 354 -10.18 -12.09 -26.24
C TYR A 354 -11.18 -11.23 -27.01
N TYR A 355 -10.90 -9.94 -27.18
CA TYR A 355 -11.75 -9.04 -27.99
C TYR A 355 -11.88 -9.56 -29.43
N ILE A 356 -10.76 -9.93 -30.07
CA ILE A 356 -10.76 -10.49 -31.43
C ILE A 356 -11.47 -11.85 -31.46
N TYR A 357 -11.20 -12.72 -30.49
CA TYR A 357 -11.80 -14.06 -30.40
C TYR A 357 -13.33 -14.00 -30.28
N ASN A 358 -13.86 -13.14 -29.40
CA ASN A 358 -15.29 -13.00 -29.18
C ASN A 358 -15.99 -12.30 -30.34
N THR A 359 -15.36 -11.30 -30.95
CA THR A 359 -15.88 -10.64 -32.16
C THR A 359 -16.00 -11.67 -33.30
N LYS A 360 -15.01 -12.56 -33.47
CA LYS A 360 -15.08 -13.65 -34.45
C LYS A 360 -16.18 -14.67 -34.17
N LYS A 361 -16.57 -14.86 -32.91
CA LYS A 361 -17.73 -15.69 -32.51
C LYS A 361 -19.08 -15.00 -32.70
N GLY A 362 -19.10 -13.75 -33.18
CA GLY A 362 -20.32 -12.97 -33.36
C GLY A 362 -20.89 -12.38 -32.07
N VAL A 363 -20.11 -12.34 -30.98
CA VAL A 363 -20.51 -11.66 -29.74
C VAL A 363 -20.27 -10.17 -29.93
N ASP A 364 -21.31 -9.35 -29.81
CA ASP A 364 -21.16 -7.89 -29.78
C ASP A 364 -20.60 -7.45 -28.42
N VAL A 365 -19.28 -7.44 -28.32
CA VAL A 365 -18.56 -7.04 -27.11
C VAL A 365 -18.85 -5.59 -26.72
N ARG A 366 -19.26 -4.72 -27.67
CA ARG A 366 -19.59 -3.31 -27.36
C ARG A 366 -20.92 -3.21 -26.62
N SER A 367 -21.88 -4.07 -26.94
CA SER A 367 -23.18 -4.11 -26.25
C SER A 367 -23.06 -4.45 -24.76
N ILE A 368 -22.04 -5.23 -24.38
CA ILE A 368 -21.77 -5.61 -22.98
C ILE A 368 -21.59 -4.36 -22.10
N TYR A 369 -20.88 -3.35 -22.62
CA TYR A 369 -20.62 -2.10 -21.88
C TYR A 369 -21.75 -1.07 -22.00
N GLN A 370 -22.75 -1.29 -22.87
CA GLN A 370 -23.90 -0.38 -23.00
C GLN A 370 -24.92 -0.58 -21.89
N GLN A 371 -25.06 -1.80 -21.37
CA GLN A 371 -26.00 -2.13 -20.32
C GLN A 371 -25.27 -2.23 -18.97
N ILE A 372 -25.89 -1.70 -17.91
CA ILE A 372 -25.39 -1.96 -16.56
C ILE A 372 -25.57 -3.46 -16.30
N PRO A 373 -24.55 -4.17 -15.81
CA PRO A 373 -24.68 -5.58 -15.46
C PRO A 373 -25.90 -5.78 -14.54
N PRO A 374 -26.72 -6.82 -14.77
CA PRO A 374 -27.79 -7.15 -13.83
C PRO A 374 -27.19 -7.39 -12.44
N ALA A 375 -27.72 -6.68 -11.45
CA ALA A 375 -27.23 -6.69 -10.07
C ALA A 375 -27.49 -8.02 -9.35
#